data_AF-A0A7V7MQV6-F1
#
_entry.id   AF-A0A7V7MQV6-F1
#
_cell.length_a   1.000
_cell.length_b   1.000
_cell.length_c   1.000
_cell.angle_alpha   90.00
_cell.angle_beta   90.00
_cell.angle_gamma   90.00
#
_symmetry.space_group_name_H-M   'P 1'
#
loop_
_entity.id
_entity.type
_entity.pdbx_description
1 polymer ?
#
loop_
_entity_poly.entity_id
_entity_poly.type
_entity_poly.pdbx_seq_one_letter_code
_entity_poly.pdbx_strand_id
1 'polypeptide(L)'
;MKSFINGEKWRALQRSKFRKRLARERRHRKDLQRQRKQKKFYSSVPTVKLPEDFSLTGNPQETLGAFLKIQRRARKNRKVHIDFQPVQKIRLGALAYLLSIWELETATRPGLKFHGNKPVLQEPKSIYESSGFQEYTGQTSQRESHEPIKGQTFRITPGERVLPEVAASINDFIRDKFPTVNRILTKRIYEIILECLNNTKQHAYRGISNYRKWWVMAIHDQDRQEIHITFLDQGEGIPNTVKKRLMEKFSSSDEKILISTMKGEARSGTGERFRGKGLPTIRRRAREGIISNLLVISGEGLYTCTTKEERSSKLPATLRGTLLHWTVKHGNEGN
;
A
#
# COMPACT_ATOMS: atom_id res chain seq x y z
N MET A 1 -61.45 -31.27 -20.00
CA MET A 1 -60.51 -31.10 -18.86
C MET A 1 -59.11 -30.55 -19.24
N LYS A 2 -58.63 -30.67 -20.49
CA LYS A 2 -57.30 -30.13 -20.92
C LYS A 2 -57.25 -28.61 -21.21
N SER A 3 -58.36 -27.91 -21.41
CA SER A 3 -58.36 -26.46 -21.73
C SER A 3 -58.24 -25.54 -20.50
N PHE A 4 -58.77 -25.96 -19.34
CA PHE A 4 -58.71 -25.17 -18.09
C PHE A 4 -57.30 -25.12 -17.46
N ILE A 5 -56.53 -26.21 -17.58
CA ILE A 5 -55.16 -26.35 -17.05
C ILE A 5 -54.19 -25.37 -17.75
N ASN A 6 -54.43 -25.04 -19.03
CA ASN A 6 -53.62 -24.07 -19.77
C ASN A 6 -53.90 -22.63 -19.34
N GLY A 7 -55.14 -22.30 -18.97
CA GLY A 7 -55.51 -20.96 -18.50
C GLY A 7 -54.89 -20.60 -17.14
N GLU A 8 -54.84 -21.55 -16.20
CA GLU A 8 -54.23 -21.33 -14.90
C GLU A 8 -52.70 -21.22 -14.97
N LYS A 9 -52.05 -22.09 -15.76
CA LYS A 9 -50.61 -21.98 -16.03
C LYS A 9 -50.25 -20.66 -16.70
N TRP A 10 -51.06 -20.19 -17.65
CA TRP A 10 -50.87 -18.89 -18.30
C TRP A 10 -51.03 -17.73 -17.32
N ARG A 11 -52.08 -17.73 -16.48
CA ARG A 11 -52.28 -16.71 -15.42
C ARG A 11 -51.14 -16.71 -14.39
N ALA A 12 -50.62 -17.88 -14.00
CA ALA A 12 -49.48 -18.00 -13.10
C ALA A 12 -48.19 -17.41 -13.74
N LEU A 13 -47.97 -17.68 -15.03
CA LEU A 13 -46.86 -17.10 -15.80
C LEU A 13 -46.96 -15.57 -15.90
N GLN A 14 -48.15 -15.02 -16.16
CA GLN A 14 -48.37 -13.57 -16.18
C GLN A 14 -48.15 -12.93 -14.81
N ARG A 15 -48.61 -13.57 -13.71
CA ARG A 15 -48.33 -13.13 -12.34
C ARG A 15 -46.83 -13.15 -12.01
N SER A 16 -46.10 -14.18 -12.46
CA SER A 16 -44.65 -14.28 -12.29
C SER A 16 -43.90 -13.19 -13.07
N LYS A 17 -44.26 -12.94 -14.33
CA LYS A 17 -43.71 -11.84 -15.14
C LYS A 17 -43.98 -10.47 -14.51
N PHE A 18 -45.19 -10.23 -14.02
CA PHE A 18 -45.56 -9.00 -13.32
C PHE A 18 -44.77 -8.81 -12.02
N ARG A 19 -44.63 -9.86 -11.18
CA ARG A 19 -43.79 -9.82 -9.97
C ARG A 19 -42.32 -9.54 -10.29
N LYS A 20 -41.77 -10.15 -11.34
CA LYS A 20 -40.40 -9.88 -11.82
C LYS A 20 -40.24 -8.43 -12.29
N ARG A 21 -41.24 -7.86 -13.00
CA ARG A 21 -41.24 -6.46 -13.43
C ARG A 21 -41.25 -5.51 -12.24
N LEU A 22 -42.17 -5.70 -11.28
CA LEU A 22 -42.23 -4.91 -10.04
C LEU A 22 -40.94 -5.02 -9.23
N ALA A 23 -40.31 -6.19 -9.16
CA ALA A 23 -39.03 -6.37 -8.50
C ALA A 23 -37.90 -5.59 -9.20
N ARG A 24 -37.87 -5.55 -10.54
CA ARG A 24 -36.92 -4.76 -11.33
C ARG A 24 -37.14 -3.26 -11.14
N GLU A 25 -38.38 -2.78 -11.19
CA GLU A 25 -38.74 -1.37 -10.95
C GLU A 25 -38.36 -0.93 -9.53
N ARG A 26 -38.61 -1.78 -8.52
CA ARG A 26 -38.18 -1.53 -7.14
C ARG A 26 -36.66 -1.45 -7.01
N ARG A 27 -35.91 -2.33 -7.69
CA ARG A 27 -34.43 -2.27 -7.71
C ARG A 27 -33.95 -0.99 -8.39
N HIS A 28 -34.48 -0.68 -9.58
CA HIS A 28 -34.14 0.53 -10.32
C HIS A 28 -34.42 1.81 -9.52
N ARG A 29 -35.57 1.89 -8.84
CA ARG A 29 -35.91 3.03 -7.97
C ARG A 29 -34.97 3.12 -6.75
N LYS A 30 -34.57 1.98 -6.17
CA LYS A 30 -33.55 1.93 -5.09
C LYS A 30 -32.17 2.36 -5.59
N ASP A 31 -31.78 1.98 -6.80
CA ASP A 31 -30.52 2.37 -7.41
C ASP A 31 -30.49 3.87 -7.74
N LEU A 32 -31.57 4.42 -8.32
CA LEU A 32 -31.72 5.87 -8.53
C LEU A 32 -31.68 6.65 -7.21
N GLN A 33 -32.31 6.14 -6.14
CA GLN A 33 -32.20 6.75 -4.81
C GLN A 33 -30.77 6.66 -4.24
N ARG A 34 -30.08 5.53 -4.42
CA ARG A 34 -28.67 5.38 -4.03
C ARG A 34 -27.78 6.35 -4.79
N GLN A 35 -27.93 6.45 -6.11
CA GLN A 35 -27.21 7.39 -6.96
C GLN A 35 -27.48 8.85 -6.55
N ARG A 36 -28.73 9.22 -6.27
CA ARG A 36 -29.08 10.56 -5.76
C ARG A 36 -28.45 10.87 -4.40
N LYS A 37 -28.50 9.93 -3.45
CA LYS A 37 -27.87 10.08 -2.12
C LYS A 37 -26.35 10.19 -2.23
N GLN A 38 -25.75 9.36 -3.09
CA GLN A 38 -24.32 9.37 -3.37
C GLN A 38 -23.88 10.69 -4.02
N LYS A 39 -24.65 11.20 -4.99
CA LYS A 39 -24.42 12.51 -5.63
C LYS A 39 -24.50 13.66 -4.61
N LYS A 40 -25.50 13.65 -3.71
CA LYS A 40 -25.65 14.64 -2.62
C LYS A 40 -24.54 14.55 -1.57
N PHE A 41 -24.05 13.34 -1.29
CA PHE A 41 -22.89 13.13 -0.41
C PHE A 41 -21.63 13.75 -1.03
N TYR A 42 -21.31 13.42 -2.29
CA TYR A 42 -20.13 13.95 -3.00
C TYR A 42 -20.16 15.47 -3.19
N SER A 43 -21.32 16.11 -3.31
CA SER A 43 -21.41 17.57 -3.38
C SER A 43 -21.12 18.27 -2.04
N SER A 44 -21.23 17.56 -0.91
CA SER A 44 -21.07 18.13 0.44
C SER A 44 -19.74 17.76 1.12
N VAL A 45 -19.09 16.69 0.67
CA VAL A 45 -17.84 16.18 1.27
C VAL A 45 -16.66 16.55 0.38
N PRO A 46 -15.60 17.18 0.92
CA PRO A 46 -14.42 17.51 0.15
C PRO A 46 -13.82 16.25 -0.46
N THR A 47 -13.79 16.22 -1.79
CA THR A 47 -13.29 15.10 -2.57
C THR A 47 -11.86 15.37 -3.03
N VAL A 48 -10.99 14.38 -2.89
CA VAL A 48 -9.65 14.38 -3.46
C VAL A 48 -9.57 13.25 -4.47
N LYS A 49 -9.37 13.60 -5.74
CA LYS A 49 -9.10 12.65 -6.81
C LYS A 49 -7.68 12.13 -6.71
N LEU A 50 -7.52 10.82 -6.81
CA LEU A 50 -6.22 10.18 -6.98
C LEU A 50 -5.75 10.30 -8.45
N PRO A 51 -4.44 10.30 -8.71
CA PRO A 51 -3.90 10.34 -10.06
C PRO A 51 -4.19 9.05 -10.84
N GLU A 52 -4.12 9.12 -12.18
CA GLU A 52 -4.35 7.95 -13.04
C GLU A 52 -3.30 6.86 -12.83
N ASP A 53 -2.02 7.23 -12.73
CA ASP A 53 -0.97 6.36 -12.20
C ASP A 53 -0.77 6.65 -10.71
N PHE A 54 -1.41 5.84 -9.86
CA PHE A 54 -1.30 5.95 -8.41
C PHE A 54 -0.08 5.16 -7.92
N SER A 55 1.08 5.81 -8.01
CA SER A 55 2.38 5.20 -7.81
C SER A 55 3.42 6.18 -7.29
N LEU A 56 4.12 5.81 -6.20
CA LEU A 56 5.28 6.55 -5.70
C LEU A 56 6.55 6.34 -6.54
N THR A 57 6.53 5.40 -7.49
CA THR A 57 7.68 5.06 -8.33
C THR A 57 7.51 5.54 -9.77
N GLY A 58 6.29 5.47 -10.30
CA GLY A 58 5.94 5.88 -11.67
C GLY A 58 5.47 7.32 -11.74
N ASN A 59 4.76 7.81 -10.72
CA ASN A 59 4.19 9.16 -10.69
C ASN A 59 4.28 9.80 -9.29
N PRO A 60 5.50 9.96 -8.74
CA PRO A 60 5.70 10.46 -7.38
C PRO A 60 5.12 11.85 -7.16
N GLN A 61 5.19 12.75 -8.17
CA GLN A 61 4.74 14.13 -8.02
C GLN A 61 3.24 14.23 -7.76
N GLU A 62 2.42 13.65 -8.63
CA GLU A 62 0.96 13.73 -8.47
C GLU A 62 0.48 12.89 -7.28
N THR A 63 1.11 11.74 -7.04
CA THR A 63 0.77 10.86 -5.92
C THR A 63 1.04 11.56 -4.58
N LEU A 64 2.21 12.17 -4.40
CA LEU A 64 2.51 12.97 -3.20
C LEU A 64 1.60 14.20 -3.10
N GLY A 65 1.32 14.86 -4.23
CA GLY A 65 0.36 15.96 -4.29
C GLY A 65 -1.04 15.56 -3.82
N ALA A 66 -1.50 14.36 -4.17
CA ALA A 66 -2.76 13.81 -3.69
C ALA A 66 -2.72 13.54 -2.17
N PHE A 67 -1.65 12.95 -1.65
CA PHE A 67 -1.46 12.73 -0.21
C PHE A 67 -1.52 14.03 0.61
N LEU A 68 -0.79 15.06 0.17
CA LEU A 68 -0.82 16.38 0.82
C LEU A 68 -2.22 16.99 0.79
N LYS A 69 -2.94 16.87 -0.33
CA LYS A 69 -4.34 17.32 -0.43
C LYS A 69 -5.23 16.58 0.57
N ILE A 70 -5.08 15.26 0.70
CA ILE A 70 -5.84 14.43 1.64
C ILE A 70 -5.59 14.88 3.08
N GLN A 71 -4.33 14.99 3.50
CA GLN A 71 -3.96 15.45 4.84
C GLN A 71 -4.49 16.87 5.12
N ARG A 72 -4.35 17.80 4.17
CA ARG A 72 -4.90 19.15 4.29
C ARG A 72 -6.41 19.15 4.45
N ARG A 73 -7.14 18.28 3.73
CA ARG A 73 -8.59 18.13 3.89
C ARG A 73 -8.94 17.48 5.23
N ALA A 74 -8.20 16.48 5.69
CA ALA A 74 -8.40 15.86 7.00
C ALA A 74 -8.26 16.86 8.16
N ARG A 75 -7.32 17.81 8.05
CA ARG A 75 -7.13 18.90 9.02
C ARG A 75 -8.27 19.91 9.07
N LYS A 76 -8.95 20.15 7.95
CA LYS A 76 -9.99 21.18 7.82
C LYS A 76 -11.42 20.65 7.94
N ASN A 77 -11.63 19.34 7.80
CA ASN A 77 -12.97 18.77 7.65
C ASN A 77 -13.16 17.56 8.55
N ARG A 78 -14.42 17.28 8.91
CA ARG A 78 -14.81 16.04 9.62
C ARG A 78 -14.95 14.84 8.70
N LYS A 79 -15.10 15.07 7.39
CA LYS A 79 -15.23 14.03 6.38
C LYS A 79 -14.34 14.34 5.19
N VAL A 80 -13.70 13.33 4.63
CA VAL A 80 -12.91 13.44 3.40
C VAL A 80 -13.29 12.29 2.48
N HIS A 81 -13.56 12.59 1.21
CA HIS A 81 -13.79 11.57 0.21
C HIS A 81 -12.54 11.40 -0.67
N ILE A 82 -12.07 10.17 -0.83
CA ILE A 82 -10.96 9.80 -1.70
C ILE A 82 -11.54 9.12 -2.94
N ASP A 83 -11.31 9.71 -4.10
CA ASP A 83 -11.87 9.28 -5.37
C ASP A 83 -10.82 8.52 -6.19
N PHE A 84 -11.03 7.20 -6.28
CA PHE A 84 -10.27 6.21 -7.05
C PHE A 84 -10.79 6.04 -8.49
N GLN A 85 -11.89 6.69 -8.90
CA GLN A 85 -12.40 6.53 -10.28
C GLN A 85 -11.37 6.82 -11.37
N PRO A 86 -10.49 7.83 -11.25
CA PRO A 86 -9.47 8.10 -12.27
C PRO A 86 -8.35 7.06 -12.33
N VAL A 87 -8.19 6.21 -11.31
CA VAL A 87 -7.03 5.33 -11.18
C VAL A 87 -7.05 4.26 -12.26
N GLN A 88 -6.03 4.30 -13.12
CA GLN A 88 -5.77 3.33 -14.18
C GLN A 88 -4.65 2.35 -13.82
N LYS A 89 -3.70 2.77 -12.97
CA LYS A 89 -2.61 1.93 -12.45
C LYS A 89 -2.45 2.16 -10.96
N ILE A 90 -2.19 1.09 -10.21
CA ILE A 90 -2.00 1.15 -8.76
C ILE A 90 -0.75 0.37 -8.36
N ARG A 91 0.10 0.98 -7.54
CA ARG A 91 1.26 0.31 -6.94
C ARG A 91 1.11 0.20 -5.43
N LEU A 92 1.57 -0.93 -4.87
CA LEU A 92 1.43 -1.25 -3.45
C LEU A 92 1.99 -0.16 -2.53
N GLY A 93 3.11 0.46 -2.90
CA GLY A 93 3.70 1.56 -2.14
C GLY A 93 2.75 2.74 -1.92
N ALA A 94 2.02 3.16 -2.96
CA ALA A 94 1.06 4.25 -2.86
C ALA A 94 -0.16 3.85 -2.01
N LEU A 95 -0.65 2.62 -2.17
CA LEU A 95 -1.78 2.10 -1.40
C LEU A 95 -1.46 1.95 0.09
N ALA A 96 -0.28 1.40 0.42
CA ALA A 96 0.21 1.30 1.79
C ALA A 96 0.35 2.68 2.44
N TYR A 97 0.93 3.65 1.72
CA TYR A 97 1.11 4.99 2.26
C TYR A 97 -0.22 5.71 2.48
N LEU A 98 -1.19 5.56 1.57
CA LEU A 98 -2.55 6.06 1.76
C LEU A 98 -3.22 5.51 3.01
N LEU A 99 -3.10 4.20 3.24
CA LEU A 99 -3.63 3.59 4.46
C LEU A 99 -2.98 4.19 5.70
N SER A 100 -1.66 4.38 5.66
CA SER A 100 -0.93 4.98 6.77
C SER A 100 -1.46 6.39 7.11
N ILE A 101 -1.73 7.23 6.09
CA ILE A 101 -2.33 8.56 6.29
C ILE A 101 -3.70 8.42 6.93
N TRP A 102 -4.52 7.50 6.41
CA TRP A 102 -5.87 7.26 6.91
C TRP A 102 -5.86 6.91 8.39
N GLU A 103 -5.06 5.92 8.79
CA GLU A 103 -5.01 5.47 10.18
C GLU A 103 -4.44 6.55 11.11
N LEU A 104 -3.37 7.25 10.71
CA LEU A 104 -2.77 8.30 11.51
C LEU A 104 -3.74 9.46 11.76
N GLU A 105 -4.37 9.96 10.70
CA GLU A 105 -5.29 11.10 10.79
C GLU A 105 -6.56 10.73 11.58
N THR A 106 -7.07 9.49 11.45
CA THR A 106 -8.22 9.03 12.25
C THR A 106 -7.86 8.80 13.72
N ALA A 107 -6.66 8.29 14.03
CA ALA A 107 -6.19 8.10 15.40
C ALA A 107 -5.97 9.43 16.13
N THR A 108 -5.50 10.46 15.42
CA THR A 108 -5.20 11.79 16.00
C THR A 108 -6.38 12.74 16.00
N ARG A 109 -7.46 12.45 15.25
CA ARG A 109 -8.61 13.34 15.08
C ARG A 109 -9.93 12.59 15.29
N PRO A 110 -10.39 12.42 16.54
CA PRO A 110 -11.66 11.78 16.83
C PRO A 110 -12.82 12.40 16.04
N GLY A 111 -13.60 11.55 15.37
CA GLY A 111 -14.74 11.96 14.54
C GLY A 111 -14.41 12.31 13.09
N LEU A 112 -13.13 12.30 12.68
CA LEU A 112 -12.76 12.31 11.26
C LEU A 112 -13.21 10.99 10.60
N LYS A 113 -13.86 11.09 9.45
CA LYS A 113 -14.25 9.94 8.63
C LYS A 113 -13.73 10.08 7.21
N PHE A 114 -12.92 9.13 6.78
CA PHE A 114 -12.60 8.99 5.37
C PHE A 114 -13.63 8.09 4.69
N HIS A 115 -13.91 8.37 3.43
CA HIS A 115 -14.78 7.60 2.57
C HIS A 115 -14.09 7.40 1.22
N GLY A 116 -14.19 6.21 0.63
CA GLY A 116 -13.61 5.93 -0.69
C GLY A 116 -14.67 5.53 -1.71
N ASN A 117 -14.30 5.44 -2.97
CA ASN A 117 -14.90 4.52 -3.94
C ASN A 117 -13.80 3.54 -4.37
N LYS A 118 -14.10 2.65 -5.32
CA LYS A 118 -13.14 1.70 -5.87
C LYS A 118 -12.67 2.15 -7.26
N PRO A 119 -11.49 1.71 -7.72
CA PRO A 119 -11.10 1.84 -9.12
C PRO A 119 -12.14 1.20 -10.05
N VAL A 120 -12.25 1.73 -11.27
CA VAL A 120 -13.19 1.23 -12.29
C VAL A 120 -12.58 0.09 -13.11
N LEU A 121 -11.28 0.19 -13.43
CA LEU A 121 -10.58 -0.83 -14.23
C LEU A 121 -10.30 -2.09 -13.41
N GLN A 122 -10.37 -3.25 -14.09
CA GLN A 122 -10.33 -4.56 -13.45
C GLN A 122 -9.01 -4.82 -12.72
N GLU A 123 -7.87 -4.51 -13.32
CA GLU A 123 -6.55 -4.74 -12.71
C GLU A 123 -6.37 -3.90 -11.43
N PRO A 124 -6.52 -2.55 -11.44
CA PRO A 124 -6.46 -1.76 -10.21
C PRO A 124 -7.52 -2.14 -9.17
N LYS A 125 -8.74 -2.47 -9.60
CA LYS A 125 -9.81 -2.93 -8.70
C LYS A 125 -9.41 -4.22 -8.00
N SER A 126 -8.83 -5.17 -8.74
CA SER A 126 -8.34 -6.44 -8.18
C SER A 126 -7.29 -6.20 -7.10
N ILE A 127 -6.26 -5.38 -7.37
CA ILE A 127 -5.21 -5.05 -6.39
C ILE A 127 -5.80 -4.35 -5.16
N TYR A 128 -6.73 -3.42 -5.36
CA TYR A 128 -7.42 -2.73 -4.26
C TYR A 128 -8.19 -3.72 -3.36
N GLU A 129 -8.91 -4.67 -3.95
CA GLU A 129 -9.73 -5.64 -3.22
C GLU A 129 -8.88 -6.73 -2.56
N SER A 130 -7.96 -7.34 -3.31
CA SER A 130 -7.13 -8.45 -2.85
C SER A 130 -6.09 -8.01 -1.80
N SER A 131 -5.62 -6.76 -1.85
CA SER A 131 -4.78 -6.19 -0.78
C SER A 131 -5.48 -6.12 0.57
N GLY A 132 -6.82 -6.15 0.61
CA GLY A 132 -7.60 -5.96 1.82
C GLY A 132 -7.83 -4.49 2.18
N PHE A 133 -7.42 -3.53 1.36
CA PHE A 133 -7.60 -2.10 1.63
C PHE A 133 -9.06 -1.72 1.92
N GLN A 134 -10.02 -2.39 1.25
CA GLN A 134 -11.45 -2.13 1.45
C GLN A 134 -11.90 -2.30 2.91
N GLU A 135 -11.29 -3.20 3.68
CA GLU A 135 -11.66 -3.45 5.08
C GLU A 135 -11.40 -2.23 5.97
N TYR A 136 -10.38 -1.44 5.65
CA TYR A 136 -10.05 -0.20 6.35
C TYR A 136 -10.98 0.97 5.99
N THR A 137 -11.65 0.88 4.83
CA THR A 137 -12.56 1.93 4.36
C THR A 137 -13.99 1.82 4.89
N GLY A 138 -14.30 0.79 5.69
CA GLY A 138 -15.64 0.52 6.21
C GLY A 138 -16.67 0.14 5.13
N GLN A 139 -16.23 -0.19 3.92
CA GLN A 139 -17.08 -0.59 2.79
C GLN A 139 -17.35 -2.11 2.73
N THR A 140 -17.25 -2.80 3.87
CA THR A 140 -17.47 -4.24 3.99
C THR A 140 -18.87 -4.69 3.52
N SER A 141 -19.82 -3.76 3.43
CA SER A 141 -21.23 -4.01 3.08
C SER A 141 -21.53 -4.11 1.57
N GLN A 142 -20.55 -3.92 0.69
CA GLN A 142 -20.67 -4.17 -0.76
C GLN A 142 -19.67 -5.24 -1.19
N ARG A 143 -19.86 -6.47 -0.69
CA ARG A 143 -19.31 -7.66 -1.34
C ARG A 143 -20.07 -7.87 -2.65
N GLU A 144 -19.63 -7.21 -3.71
CA GLU A 144 -19.90 -7.75 -5.05
C GLU A 144 -19.16 -9.09 -5.12
N SER A 145 -19.84 -10.12 -5.60
CA SER A 145 -19.33 -11.49 -5.73
C SER A 145 -18.34 -11.62 -6.89
N HIS A 146 -17.33 -10.76 -6.93
CA HIS A 146 -16.12 -11.03 -7.68
C HIS A 146 -15.17 -11.64 -6.66
N GLU A 147 -14.77 -12.89 -6.85
CA GLU A 147 -13.65 -13.40 -6.07
C GLU A 147 -12.47 -12.46 -6.32
N PRO A 148 -11.86 -11.87 -5.27
CA PRO A 148 -10.53 -11.28 -5.42
C PRO A 148 -9.68 -12.32 -6.13
N ILE A 149 -8.67 -11.94 -6.92
CA ILE A 149 -7.76 -12.95 -7.46
C ILE A 149 -7.06 -13.62 -6.28
N LYS A 150 -7.65 -14.73 -5.81
CA LYS A 150 -7.29 -15.41 -4.58
C LYS A 150 -5.86 -15.88 -4.78
N GLY A 151 -5.01 -15.48 -3.85
CA GLY A 151 -3.61 -15.87 -3.84
C GLY A 151 -2.66 -14.93 -4.57
N GLN A 152 -3.06 -13.96 -5.39
CA GLN A 152 -2.05 -13.08 -6.02
C GLN A 152 -1.42 -12.07 -5.04
N THR A 153 -2.03 -11.79 -3.89
CA THR A 153 -1.53 -10.81 -2.93
C THR A 153 -1.33 -11.38 -1.53
N PHE A 154 -0.19 -11.03 -0.93
CA PHE A 154 -0.05 -11.01 0.51
C PHE A 154 -0.73 -9.74 1.03
N ARG A 155 -1.83 -9.94 1.75
CA ARG A 155 -2.71 -8.85 2.22
C ARG A 155 -1.96 -7.86 3.09
N ILE A 156 -2.45 -6.62 3.14
CA ILE A 156 -1.93 -5.60 4.02
C ILE A 156 -1.93 -6.13 5.45
N THR A 157 -0.74 -6.25 6.02
CA THR A 157 -0.53 -6.73 7.38
C THR A 157 0.07 -5.59 8.19
N PRO A 158 -0.71 -4.97 9.10
CA PRO A 158 -0.19 -3.96 10.02
C PRO A 158 0.50 -4.62 11.21
N GLY A 159 1.39 -3.87 11.87
CA GLY A 159 1.92 -4.27 13.17
C GLY A 159 2.53 -3.11 13.93
N GLU A 160 2.75 -3.33 15.22
CA GLU A 160 3.25 -2.32 16.17
C GLU A 160 4.57 -2.73 16.85
N ARG A 161 4.98 -3.99 16.65
CA ARG A 161 6.15 -4.62 17.28
C ARG A 161 6.95 -5.37 16.22
N VAL A 162 8.14 -5.85 16.58
CA VAL A 162 8.90 -6.77 15.73
C VAL A 162 8.21 -8.13 15.78
N LEU A 163 7.66 -8.57 14.65
CA LEU A 163 6.92 -9.84 14.51
C LEU A 163 7.61 -10.72 13.46
N PRO A 164 8.60 -11.56 13.84
CA PRO A 164 9.31 -12.45 12.91
C PRO A 164 8.40 -13.39 12.10
N GLU A 165 7.25 -13.77 12.65
CA GLU A 165 6.23 -14.58 11.99
C GLU A 165 5.69 -13.94 10.69
N VAL A 166 5.73 -12.60 10.58
CA VAL A 166 5.33 -11.90 9.37
C VAL A 166 6.37 -12.09 8.26
N ALA A 167 7.66 -12.08 8.61
CA ALA A 167 8.73 -12.41 7.68
C ALA A 167 8.63 -13.88 7.21
N ALA A 168 8.27 -14.80 8.12
CA ALA A 168 8.01 -16.20 7.77
C ALA A 168 6.82 -16.34 6.80
N SER A 169 5.72 -15.63 7.06
CA SER A 169 4.51 -15.66 6.23
C SER A 169 4.74 -15.11 4.82
N ILE A 170 5.58 -14.08 4.66
CA ILE A 170 5.98 -13.59 3.33
C ILE A 170 6.83 -14.62 2.60
N ASN A 171 7.70 -15.32 3.32
CA ASN A 171 8.46 -16.42 2.75
C ASN A 171 7.57 -17.59 2.30
N ASP A 172 6.54 -17.93 3.08
CA ASP A 172 5.54 -18.92 2.68
C ASP A 172 4.81 -18.47 1.42
N PHE A 173 4.43 -17.20 1.33
CA PHE A 173 3.84 -16.62 0.12
C PHE A 173 4.80 -16.71 -1.09
N ILE A 174 6.08 -16.42 -0.91
CA ILE A 174 7.07 -16.56 -2.00
C ILE A 174 7.21 -18.01 -2.45
N ARG A 175 7.27 -18.96 -1.51
CA ARG A 175 7.36 -20.40 -1.84
C ARG A 175 6.10 -20.92 -2.52
N ASP A 176 4.92 -20.43 -2.12
CA ASP A 176 3.66 -20.77 -2.78
C ASP A 176 3.64 -20.31 -4.24
N LYS A 177 4.21 -19.14 -4.54
CA LYS A 177 4.24 -18.58 -5.91
C LYS A 177 5.39 -19.05 -6.76
N PHE A 178 6.52 -19.32 -6.15
CA PHE A 178 7.71 -19.87 -6.77
C PHE A 178 8.12 -21.16 -6.05
N PRO A 179 7.48 -22.31 -6.35
CA PRO A 179 7.75 -23.58 -5.65
C PRO A 179 9.20 -24.06 -5.72
N THR A 180 9.92 -23.67 -6.78
CA THR A 180 11.32 -24.00 -7.04
C THR A 180 12.29 -22.96 -6.47
N VAL A 181 11.81 -21.97 -5.72
CA VAL A 181 12.65 -20.90 -5.16
C VAL A 181 13.74 -21.45 -4.25
N ASN A 182 14.96 -20.95 -4.41
CA ASN A 182 16.10 -21.34 -3.59
C ASN A 182 15.85 -20.99 -2.10
N ARG A 183 16.09 -21.95 -1.20
CA ARG A 183 16.00 -21.75 0.27
C ARG A 183 16.88 -20.60 0.75
N ILE A 184 18.08 -20.46 0.20
CA ILE A 184 19.01 -19.36 0.53
C ILE A 184 18.37 -18.02 0.18
N LEU A 185 17.77 -17.88 -1.01
CA LEU A 185 17.04 -16.66 -1.41
C LEU A 185 15.94 -16.34 -0.39
N THR A 186 15.07 -17.30 -0.05
CA THR A 186 14.02 -17.05 0.96
C THR A 186 14.59 -16.67 2.33
N LYS A 187 15.73 -17.24 2.75
CA LYS A 187 16.43 -16.81 3.97
C LYS A 187 16.91 -15.37 3.87
N ARG A 188 17.45 -14.93 2.72
CA ARG A 188 17.85 -13.53 2.50
C ARG A 188 16.65 -12.58 2.50
N ILE A 189 15.50 -12.98 1.95
CA ILE A 189 14.29 -12.15 1.99
C ILE A 189 13.77 -12.03 3.43
N TYR A 190 13.75 -13.13 4.18
CA TYR A 190 13.40 -13.12 5.61
C TYR A 190 14.28 -12.14 6.40
N GLU A 191 15.59 -12.20 6.19
CA GLU A 191 16.54 -11.28 6.83
C GLU A 191 16.32 -9.81 6.43
N ILE A 192 15.93 -9.51 5.17
CA ILE A 192 15.56 -8.14 4.75
C ILE A 192 14.34 -7.64 5.54
N ILE A 193 13.30 -8.47 5.66
CA ILE A 193 12.07 -8.08 6.36
C ILE A 193 12.32 -7.91 7.85
N LEU A 194 13.11 -8.79 8.47
CA LEU A 194 13.53 -8.63 9.86
C LEU A 194 14.31 -7.34 10.09
N GLU A 195 15.19 -6.95 9.16
CA GLU A 195 15.91 -5.69 9.24
C GLU A 195 14.94 -4.49 9.20
N CYS A 196 13.95 -4.53 8.31
CA CYS A 196 12.90 -3.52 8.24
C CYS A 196 12.11 -3.44 9.56
N LEU A 197 11.69 -4.59 10.11
CA LEU A 197 10.99 -4.65 11.39
C LEU A 197 11.85 -4.09 12.55
N ASN A 198 13.14 -4.45 12.62
CA ASN A 198 14.03 -3.97 13.67
C ASN A 198 14.26 -2.45 13.60
N ASN A 199 14.26 -1.86 12.40
CA ASN A 199 14.36 -0.42 12.22
C ASN A 199 13.18 0.33 12.86
N THR A 200 11.98 -0.27 12.85
CA THR A 200 10.78 0.31 13.49
C THR A 200 10.95 0.43 15.00
N LYS A 201 11.52 -0.59 15.67
CA LYS A 201 11.73 -0.59 17.13
C LYS A 201 12.84 0.38 17.54
N GLN A 202 13.94 0.40 16.80
CA GLN A 202 15.19 0.97 17.29
C GLN A 202 15.32 2.47 17.04
N HIS A 203 14.81 2.96 15.91
CA HIS A 203 15.18 4.29 15.39
C HIS A 203 13.96 5.15 15.06
N ALA A 204 12.88 4.56 14.56
CA ALA A 204 11.79 5.31 13.95
C ALA A 204 10.90 6.10 14.94
N TYR A 205 10.90 5.83 16.25
CA TYR A 205 9.91 6.44 17.17
C TYR A 205 10.50 7.03 18.45
N ARG A 206 11.64 7.72 18.35
CA ARG A 206 12.37 8.20 19.52
C ARG A 206 11.81 9.48 20.16
N GLY A 207 10.84 10.16 19.54
CA GLY A 207 10.39 11.44 20.11
C GLY A 207 8.93 11.91 19.94
N ILE A 208 8.06 11.34 19.08
CA ILE A 208 6.90 12.14 18.63
C ILE A 208 5.49 11.49 18.69
N SER A 209 5.31 10.18 18.91
CA SER A 209 3.95 9.69 19.26
C SER A 209 3.94 8.25 19.75
N ASN A 210 2.95 7.91 20.59
CA ASN A 210 2.59 6.52 20.91
C ASN A 210 2.14 5.71 19.68
N TYR A 211 1.88 6.37 18.55
CA TYR A 211 1.49 5.73 17.31
C TYR A 211 2.71 5.15 16.59
N ARG A 212 2.96 3.85 16.81
CA ARG A 212 4.06 3.09 16.23
C ARG A 212 3.50 1.99 15.34
N LYS A 213 3.31 2.30 14.05
CA LYS A 213 2.80 1.32 13.09
C LYS A 213 3.68 1.16 11.87
N TRP A 214 3.78 -0.09 11.44
CA TRP A 214 4.31 -0.49 10.17
C TRP A 214 3.29 -1.35 9.42
N TRP A 215 3.43 -1.42 8.10
CA TRP A 215 2.61 -2.22 7.21
C TRP A 215 3.52 -2.95 6.23
N VAL A 216 3.16 -4.19 5.91
CA VAL A 216 3.80 -4.94 4.84
C VAL A 216 2.76 -5.57 3.94
N MET A 217 3.07 -5.65 2.65
CA MET A 217 2.23 -6.27 1.65
C MET A 217 3.05 -6.77 0.47
N ALA A 218 2.53 -7.75 -0.26
CA ALA A 218 3.16 -8.24 -1.49
C ALA A 218 2.13 -8.55 -2.57
N ILE A 219 2.54 -8.48 -3.83
CA ILE A 219 1.75 -8.89 -4.98
C ILE A 219 2.63 -9.69 -5.95
N HIS A 220 2.08 -10.81 -6.42
CA HIS A 220 2.65 -11.62 -7.48
C HIS A 220 2.11 -11.13 -8.82
N ASP A 221 2.99 -10.51 -9.60
CA ASP A 221 2.80 -10.24 -11.02
C ASP A 221 3.13 -11.52 -11.80
N GLN A 222 2.07 -12.21 -12.22
CA GLN A 222 2.20 -13.48 -12.94
C GLN A 222 2.81 -13.31 -14.33
N ASP A 223 2.50 -12.20 -15.02
CA ASP A 223 2.98 -11.97 -16.38
C ASP A 223 4.49 -11.75 -16.39
N ARG A 224 5.00 -11.05 -15.37
CA ARG A 224 6.44 -10.79 -15.22
C ARG A 224 7.19 -11.86 -14.44
N GLN A 225 6.48 -12.78 -13.79
CA GLN A 225 7.05 -13.72 -12.82
C GLN A 225 7.83 -12.99 -11.72
N GLU A 226 7.20 -11.95 -11.17
CA GLU A 226 7.78 -11.05 -10.17
C GLU A 226 6.89 -10.97 -8.93
N ILE A 227 7.48 -11.02 -7.74
CA ILE A 227 6.80 -10.69 -6.48
C ILE A 227 7.29 -9.32 -6.03
N HIS A 228 6.39 -8.35 -6.02
CA HIS A 228 6.64 -7.02 -5.53
C HIS A 228 6.28 -6.93 -4.05
N ILE A 229 7.24 -6.55 -3.21
CA ILE A 229 7.07 -6.45 -1.76
C ILE A 229 7.23 -4.99 -1.35
N THR A 230 6.33 -4.50 -0.51
CA THR A 230 6.40 -3.17 0.08
C THR A 230 6.35 -3.29 1.60
N PHE A 231 7.28 -2.61 2.26
CA PHE A 231 7.29 -2.37 3.69
C PHE A 231 7.22 -0.86 3.93
N LEU A 232 6.39 -0.43 4.88
CA LEU A 232 6.25 0.97 5.27
C LEU A 232 6.21 1.08 6.78
N ASP A 233 6.98 2.01 7.34
CA ASP A 233 6.82 2.46 8.72
C ASP A 233 6.46 3.94 8.78
N GLN A 234 5.81 4.35 9.87
CA GLN A 234 5.42 5.75 10.13
C GLN A 234 6.31 6.50 11.13
N GLY A 235 7.57 6.08 11.25
CA GLY A 235 8.52 6.72 12.13
C GLY A 235 9.00 8.09 11.66
N GLU A 236 10.09 8.54 12.28
CA GLU A 236 10.77 9.81 12.03
C GLU A 236 11.49 9.83 10.68
N GLY A 237 11.75 8.66 10.10
CA GLY A 237 12.49 8.50 8.84
C GLY A 237 14.01 8.47 9.02
N ILE A 238 14.71 7.97 8.00
CA ILE A 238 16.16 7.81 7.98
C ILE A 238 16.88 9.16 8.20
N PRO A 239 16.54 10.27 7.50
CA PRO A 239 17.28 11.53 7.65
C PRO A 239 17.27 12.11 9.06
N ASN A 240 16.23 11.83 9.84
CA ASN A 240 16.05 12.33 11.20
C ASN A 240 16.64 11.40 12.28
N THR A 241 16.97 10.16 11.94
CA THR A 241 17.37 9.13 12.92
C THR A 241 18.85 8.76 12.87
N VAL A 242 19.55 9.12 11.78
CA VAL A 242 21.00 8.91 11.66
C VAL A 242 21.81 10.02 12.35
N LYS A 243 22.94 9.64 12.96
CA LYS A 243 23.86 10.60 13.58
C LYS A 243 24.67 11.28 12.48
N LYS A 244 24.27 12.51 12.13
CA LYS A 244 24.99 13.36 11.17
C LYS A 244 26.43 13.58 11.63
N ARG A 245 27.42 13.43 10.74
CA ARG A 245 28.79 13.94 11.00
C ARG A 245 28.73 15.46 11.22
N LEU A 246 29.68 16.03 11.97
CA LEU A 246 29.73 17.47 12.25
C LEU A 246 29.62 18.34 10.98
N MET A 247 30.17 17.89 9.84
CA MET A 247 30.03 18.58 8.54
C MET A 247 28.66 18.37 7.85
N GLU A 248 27.96 17.26 8.12
CA GLU A 248 26.61 16.99 7.59
C GLU A 248 25.51 17.77 8.33
N LYS A 249 25.81 18.30 9.53
CA LYS A 249 24.89 19.12 10.32
C LYS A 249 24.49 20.43 9.65
N PHE A 250 25.29 20.95 8.71
CA PHE A 250 25.12 22.30 8.18
C PHE A 250 24.41 22.39 6.83
N SER A 251 24.28 21.32 6.02
CA SER A 251 23.62 21.42 4.70
C SER A 251 23.38 20.08 3.95
N SER A 252 23.12 18.97 4.65
CA SER A 252 22.82 17.70 3.95
C SER A 252 21.32 17.54 3.73
N SER A 253 20.91 17.55 2.46
CA SER A 253 19.54 17.26 2.03
C SER A 253 19.19 15.78 2.25
N ASP A 254 17.90 15.47 2.41
CA ASP A 254 17.43 14.13 2.78
C ASP A 254 17.89 13.04 1.80
N GLU A 255 17.95 13.34 0.50
CA GLU A 255 18.42 12.40 -0.52
C GLU A 255 19.92 12.09 -0.41
N LYS A 256 20.73 13.05 0.06
CA LYS A 256 22.16 12.87 0.32
C LYS A 256 22.39 12.03 1.59
N ILE A 257 21.61 12.29 2.64
CA ILE A 257 21.66 11.50 3.87
C ILE A 257 21.20 10.06 3.59
N LEU A 258 20.15 9.90 2.78
CA LEU A 258 19.63 8.59 2.42
C LEU A 258 20.69 7.77 1.67
N ILE A 259 21.31 8.31 0.62
CA ILE A 259 22.33 7.57 -0.14
C ILE A 259 23.58 7.25 0.71
N SER A 260 24.05 8.18 1.55
CA SER A 260 25.20 7.92 2.43
C SER A 260 24.89 6.83 3.46
N THR A 261 23.64 6.80 3.98
CA THR A 261 23.16 5.74 4.86
C THR A 261 23.07 4.40 4.15
N MET A 262 22.54 4.37 2.92
CA MET A 262 22.49 3.17 2.09
C MET A 262 23.90 2.62 1.80
N LYS A 263 24.91 3.49 1.67
CA LYS A 263 26.32 3.10 1.47
C LYS A 263 27.05 2.71 2.77
N GLY A 264 26.46 2.99 3.94
CA GLY A 264 27.06 2.72 5.24
C GLY A 264 28.08 3.78 5.68
N GLU A 265 28.07 4.94 5.04
CA GLU A 265 28.93 6.08 5.36
C GLU A 265 28.42 6.85 6.58
N ALA A 266 27.09 6.91 6.76
CA ALA A 266 26.44 7.50 7.92
C ALA A 266 26.46 6.57 9.14
N ARG A 267 26.73 7.10 10.34
CA ARG A 267 26.71 6.31 11.58
C ARG A 267 25.30 6.28 12.19
N SER A 268 24.88 5.12 12.70
CA SER A 268 23.62 4.99 13.43
C SER A 268 23.65 5.82 14.72
N GLY A 269 22.49 6.37 15.12
CA GLY A 269 22.34 7.25 16.28
C GLY A 269 22.80 6.69 17.64
N THR A 270 23.04 5.39 17.74
CA THR A 270 23.23 4.65 18.99
C THR A 270 24.65 4.26 19.35
N GLY A 271 25.63 4.37 18.44
CA GLY A 271 27.05 4.14 18.78
C GLY A 271 27.49 2.68 18.99
N GLU A 272 26.60 1.69 18.87
CA GLU A 272 26.97 0.27 18.97
C GLU A 272 27.67 -0.25 17.70
N ARG A 273 28.80 -0.98 17.84
CA ARG A 273 29.65 -1.51 16.76
C ARG A 273 28.92 -2.42 15.74
N PHE A 274 27.78 -3.00 16.11
CA PHE A 274 27.00 -3.90 15.25
C PHE A 274 25.84 -3.22 14.50
N ARG A 275 25.55 -1.92 14.77
CA ARG A 275 24.45 -1.19 14.14
C ARG A 275 24.88 -0.36 12.93
N GLY A 276 23.95 -0.13 12.01
CA GLY A 276 24.18 0.62 10.76
C GLY A 276 24.54 -0.25 9.55
N LYS A 277 24.47 -1.59 9.67
CA LYS A 277 24.72 -2.53 8.56
C LYS A 277 23.46 -2.97 7.82
N GLY A 278 22.27 -2.66 8.33
CA GLY A 278 20.99 -3.08 7.79
C GLY A 278 20.71 -2.60 6.37
N LEU A 279 20.50 -1.28 6.23
CA LEU A 279 20.30 -0.63 4.94
C LEU A 279 21.46 -0.89 3.95
N PRO A 280 22.75 -0.86 4.36
CA PRO A 280 23.84 -1.31 3.51
C PRO A 280 23.76 -2.77 3.07
N THR A 281 23.24 -3.67 3.91
CA THR A 281 23.03 -5.08 3.55
C THR A 281 21.89 -5.24 2.56
N ILE A 282 20.78 -4.50 2.73
CA ILE A 282 19.67 -4.49 1.77
C ILE A 282 20.16 -3.95 0.41
N ARG A 283 20.94 -2.85 0.40
CA ARG A 283 21.61 -2.33 -0.79
C ARG A 283 22.50 -3.39 -1.45
N ARG A 284 23.35 -4.04 -0.67
CA ARG A 284 24.27 -5.07 -1.19
C ARG A 284 23.50 -6.20 -1.87
N ARG A 285 22.40 -6.67 -1.27
CA ARG A 285 21.51 -7.68 -1.88
C ARG A 285 20.89 -7.24 -3.20
N ALA A 286 20.58 -5.96 -3.36
CA ALA A 286 20.11 -5.42 -4.64
C ALA A 286 21.24 -5.41 -5.69
N ARG A 287 22.47 -5.08 -5.29
CA ARG A 287 23.65 -5.11 -6.17
C ARG A 287 24.06 -6.53 -6.59
N GLU A 288 23.89 -7.49 -5.68
CA GLU A 288 24.15 -8.92 -5.91
C GLU A 288 23.04 -9.63 -6.72
N GLY A 289 21.91 -8.96 -6.98
CA GLY A 289 20.80 -9.53 -7.75
C GLY A 289 19.84 -10.42 -6.95
N ILE A 290 20.06 -10.57 -5.63
CA ILE A 290 19.17 -11.30 -4.72
C ILE A 290 17.77 -10.67 -4.73
N ILE A 291 17.71 -9.34 -4.73
CA ILE A 291 16.48 -8.55 -4.97
C ILE A 291 16.70 -7.60 -6.14
N SER A 292 15.61 -7.24 -6.81
CA SER A 292 15.61 -6.28 -7.92
C SER A 292 14.78 -5.05 -7.58
N ASN A 293 15.00 -3.96 -8.32
CA ASN A 293 14.20 -2.74 -8.25
C ASN A 293 14.03 -2.21 -6.81
N LEU A 294 15.11 -2.22 -6.03
CA LEU A 294 15.08 -1.70 -4.67
C LEU A 294 14.77 -0.20 -4.73
N LEU A 295 13.75 0.22 -4.00
CA LEU A 295 13.36 1.61 -3.83
C LEU A 295 13.21 1.88 -2.34
N VAL A 296 13.79 3.00 -1.90
CA VAL A 296 13.68 3.49 -0.52
C VAL A 296 13.27 4.94 -0.56
N ILE A 297 12.19 5.29 0.14
CA ILE A 297 11.74 6.67 0.32
C ILE A 297 11.77 6.99 1.81
N SER A 298 12.39 8.11 2.18
CA SER A 298 12.34 8.62 3.55
C SER A 298 12.57 10.12 3.58
N GLY A 299 11.69 10.86 4.26
CA GLY A 299 11.70 12.31 4.21
C GLY A 299 11.48 12.79 2.77
N GLU A 300 12.33 13.69 2.29
CA GLU A 300 12.37 14.15 0.90
C GLU A 300 13.30 13.30 0.02
N GLY A 301 13.91 12.23 0.54
CA GLY A 301 14.83 11.38 -0.21
C GLY A 301 14.14 10.22 -0.92
N LEU A 302 14.46 10.01 -2.20
CA LEU A 302 14.14 8.81 -2.98
C LEU A 302 15.45 8.17 -3.45
N TYR A 303 15.69 6.92 -3.06
CA TYR A 303 16.82 6.11 -3.50
C TYR A 303 16.32 4.90 -4.30
N THR A 304 16.96 4.60 -5.42
CA THR A 304 16.70 3.41 -6.23
C THR A 304 17.98 2.64 -6.51
N CYS A 305 17.92 1.31 -6.51
CA CYS A 305 19.07 0.46 -6.75
C CYS A 305 18.70 -0.81 -7.53
N THR A 306 19.54 -1.10 -8.53
CA THR A 306 19.57 -2.32 -9.32
C THR A 306 21.00 -2.88 -9.32
N THR A 307 21.19 -4.05 -9.93
CA THR A 307 22.53 -4.64 -10.10
C THR A 307 23.49 -3.74 -10.86
N LYS A 308 22.98 -2.92 -11.79
CA LYS A 308 23.78 -2.06 -12.66
C LYS A 308 23.92 -0.64 -12.13
N GLU A 309 22.84 -0.07 -11.60
CA GLU A 309 22.81 1.34 -11.21
C GLU A 309 22.24 1.58 -9.82
N GLU A 310 22.66 2.69 -9.22
CA GLU A 310 21.98 3.28 -8.07
C GLU A 310 21.81 4.78 -8.30
N ARG A 311 20.67 5.33 -7.86
CA ARG A 311 20.33 6.74 -8.02
C ARG A 311 19.71 7.26 -6.74
N SER A 312 19.91 8.53 -6.46
CA SER A 312 19.22 9.25 -5.39
C SER A 312 18.65 10.55 -5.96
N SER A 313 17.47 10.94 -5.54
CA SER A 313 16.77 12.13 -6.00
C SER A 313 15.91 12.72 -4.89
N LYS A 314 15.62 14.01 -5.01
CA LYS A 314 14.76 14.73 -4.08
C LYS A 314 13.29 14.64 -4.52
N LEU A 315 12.42 14.28 -3.59
CA LEU A 315 10.97 14.30 -3.76
C LEU A 315 10.41 15.73 -3.60
N PRO A 316 9.29 16.05 -4.25
CA PRO A 316 8.66 17.37 -4.16
C PRO A 316 8.00 17.64 -2.80
N ALA A 317 7.87 16.62 -1.96
CA ALA A 317 7.28 16.70 -0.63
C ALA A 317 7.83 15.63 0.30
N THR A 318 7.85 15.93 1.58
CA THR A 318 8.27 15.00 2.62
C THR A 318 7.29 13.84 2.78
N LEU A 319 7.80 12.62 2.69
CA LEU A 319 7.11 11.40 3.09
C LEU A 319 7.47 11.11 4.56
N ARG A 320 6.47 11.05 5.45
CA ARG A 320 6.68 10.71 6.86
C ARG A 320 6.98 9.22 6.98
N GLY A 321 8.05 8.88 7.68
CA GLY A 321 8.48 7.50 7.89
C GLY A 321 9.43 6.99 6.81
N THR A 322 9.44 5.67 6.61
CA THR A 322 10.30 5.03 5.61
C THR A 322 9.50 4.01 4.83
N LEU A 323 9.52 4.12 3.51
CA LEU A 323 8.97 3.13 2.60
C LEU A 323 10.12 2.39 1.92
N LEU A 324 10.10 1.07 1.98
CA LEU A 324 10.96 0.20 1.19
C LEU A 324 10.10 -0.62 0.24
N HIS A 325 10.57 -0.76 -0.99
CA HIS A 325 9.98 -1.62 -1.98
C HIS A 325 11.08 -2.38 -2.71
N TRP A 326 10.83 -3.63 -3.02
CA TRP A 326 11.73 -4.42 -3.85
C TRP A 326 10.94 -5.51 -4.58
N THR A 327 11.60 -6.10 -5.56
CA THR A 327 11.06 -7.18 -6.38
C THR A 327 11.89 -8.44 -6.19
N VAL A 328 11.22 -9.58 -6.03
CA VAL A 328 11.82 -10.92 -6.09
C VAL A 328 11.39 -11.52 -7.42
N LYS A 329 12.34 -11.87 -8.29
CA LYS A 329 12.01 -12.49 -9.57
C LYS A 329 12.10 -14.01 -9.47
N HIS A 330 11.28 -14.70 -10.26
CA HIS A 330 11.48 -16.12 -10.48
C HIS A 330 12.86 -16.37 -11.08
N GLY A 331 13.62 -17.32 -10.51
CA GLY A 331 14.99 -17.61 -10.95
C GLY A 331 16.08 -16.71 -10.35
N ASN A 332 15.77 -15.77 -9.44
CA ASN A 332 16.83 -15.08 -8.68
C ASN A 332 17.67 -16.12 -7.91
N GLU A 333 18.99 -16.12 -8.13
CA GLU A 333 19.92 -16.99 -7.41
C GLU A 333 20.32 -16.34 -6.08
N GLY A 334 20.38 -17.15 -5.02
CA GLY A 334 20.66 -16.69 -3.67
C GLY A 334 22.14 -16.73 -3.30
N ASN A 335 23.04 -16.39 -4.22
CA ASN A 335 24.50 -16.59 -4.08
C ASN A 335 25.07 -16.25 -2.70
#